data_AF-A0AAD6NX99-F1
#
_entry.id   AF-A0AAD6NX99-F1
#
_cell.length_a   1.000
_cell.length_b   1.000
_cell.length_c   1.000
_cell.angle_alpha   90.00
_cell.angle_beta   90.00
_cell.angle_gamma   90.00
#
_symmetry.space_group_name_H-M   'P 1'
#
loop_
_entity.id
_entity.type
_entity.pdbx_description
1 polymer ?
#
loop_
_entity_poly.entity_id
_entity_poly.type
_entity_poly.pdbx_seq_one_letter_code
_entity_poly.pdbx_strand_id
1 'polypeptide(L)'
;MDGKLPGKKFLIDMMYLRGYVSLYPNFPNQASFSTNHMEPGAHISAKDNVVKHDKTDFEVPLLKEDFRSFLPNGKFPPASKLPSLNLFNQPVSLKGLKAAGAKLGQDVLRCDQATEIVSVDHETGLPKQCAKF
;
A
#
# COMPACT_ATOMS: atom_id res chain seq x y z
N MET A 1 -3.86 26.98 -4.47
CA MET A 1 -3.48 25.79 -5.25
C MET A 1 -3.87 24.58 -4.42
N ASP A 2 -5.08 24.08 -4.61
CA ASP A 2 -5.60 22.94 -3.83
C ASP A 2 -5.02 21.64 -4.37
N GLY A 3 -3.80 21.34 -3.92
CA GLY A 3 -3.15 20.06 -4.14
C GLY A 3 -3.85 19.00 -3.31
N LYS A 4 -4.92 18.41 -3.85
CA LYS A 4 -5.51 17.18 -3.34
C LYS A 4 -4.40 16.12 -3.33
N LEU A 5 -3.74 15.91 -2.19
CA LEU A 5 -2.87 14.75 -2.00
C LEU A 5 -3.78 13.52 -2.14
N PRO A 6 -3.69 12.73 -3.22
CA PRO A 6 -4.53 11.55 -3.34
C PRO A 6 -4.20 10.66 -2.14
N GLY A 7 -5.22 10.23 -1.38
CA GLY A 7 -5.01 9.48 -0.13
C GLY A 7 -4.08 8.26 -0.28
N LYS A 8 -3.98 7.73 -1.50
CA LYS A 8 -3.01 6.71 -1.92
C LYS A 8 -1.55 7.12 -1.68
N LYS A 9 -1.15 8.34 -2.09
CA LYS A 9 0.21 8.85 -1.89
C LYS A 9 0.52 9.01 -0.40
N PHE A 10 -0.39 9.65 0.34
CA PHE A 10 -0.22 9.82 1.78
C PHE A 10 -0.09 8.47 2.50
N LEU A 11 -0.91 7.47 2.15
CA LEU A 11 -0.83 6.13 2.71
C LEU A 11 0.53 5.49 2.42
N ILE A 12 1.02 5.53 1.17
CA ILE A 12 2.31 4.96 0.79
C ILE A 12 3.45 5.67 1.53
N ASP A 13 3.42 7.00 1.62
CA ASP A 13 4.43 7.78 2.34
C ASP A 13 4.43 7.41 3.84
N MET A 14 3.26 7.25 4.46
CA MET A 14 3.13 6.80 5.85
C MET A 14 3.60 5.36 6.06
N MET A 15 3.30 4.46 5.14
CA MET A 15 3.79 3.08 5.18
C MET A 15 5.32 3.06 5.09
N TYR A 16 5.89 3.83 4.18
CA TYR A 16 7.33 3.93 4.00
C TYR A 16 8.02 4.46 5.28
N LEU A 17 7.53 5.58 5.82
CA LEU A 17 8.12 6.21 7.01
C LEU A 17 8.03 5.33 8.26
N ARG A 18 7.02 4.47 8.35
CA ARG A 18 6.85 3.52 9.49
C ARG A 18 7.42 2.13 9.21
N GLY A 19 7.95 1.86 8.02
CA GLY A 19 8.41 0.54 7.61
C GLY A 19 7.30 -0.51 7.57
N TYR A 20 6.08 -0.11 7.23
CA TYR A 20 4.95 -1.01 7.01
C TYR A 20 5.05 -1.67 5.63
N VAL A 21 4.51 -2.88 5.55
CA VAL A 21 4.40 -3.65 4.31
C VAL A 21 2.95 -4.04 4.07
N SER A 22 2.56 -4.13 2.81
CA SER A 22 1.28 -4.72 2.40
C SER A 22 1.51 -6.13 1.92
N LEU A 23 0.60 -7.03 2.28
CA LEU A 23 0.53 -8.34 1.64
C LEU A 23 -0.10 -8.16 0.27
N TYR A 24 0.66 -8.51 -0.77
CA TYR A 24 0.16 -8.55 -2.13
C TYR A 24 -0.03 -10.02 -2.53
N PRO A 25 -1.28 -10.52 -2.56
CA PRO A 25 -1.52 -11.91 -2.94
C PRO A 25 -1.24 -12.10 -4.43
N ASN A 26 -0.50 -13.15 -4.76
CA ASN A 26 -0.27 -13.58 -6.13
C ASN A 26 -0.95 -14.93 -6.34
N PHE A 27 -2.25 -14.92 -6.65
CA PHE A 27 -3.01 -16.15 -6.89
C PHE A 27 -2.76 -16.71 -8.29
N PRO A 28 -2.97 -18.03 -8.49
CA PRO A 28 -2.91 -18.63 -9.82
C PRO A 28 -3.79 -17.89 -10.84
N ASN A 29 -3.36 -17.88 -12.10
CA ASN A 29 -4.06 -17.22 -13.21
C ASN A 29 -4.31 -15.72 -12.99
N GLN A 30 -3.47 -15.06 -12.18
CA GLN A 30 -3.60 -13.64 -11.84
C GLN A 30 -4.95 -13.30 -11.21
N ALA A 31 -5.55 -14.25 -10.48
CA ALA A 31 -6.78 -13.98 -9.75
C ALA A 31 -6.54 -12.94 -8.64
N SER A 32 -7.58 -12.17 -8.32
CA SER A 32 -7.51 -11.09 -7.34
C SER A 32 -8.77 -11.05 -6.47
N PHE A 33 -8.68 -10.41 -5.31
CA PHE A 33 -9.85 -10.13 -4.47
C PHE A 33 -10.72 -8.99 -5.01
N SER A 34 -10.17 -8.13 -5.87
CA SER A 34 -10.88 -7.00 -6.47
C SER A 34 -10.40 -6.72 -7.89
N THR A 35 -11.24 -6.08 -8.69
CA THR A 35 -10.85 -5.51 -9.98
C THR A 35 -10.15 -4.16 -9.80
N ASN A 36 -9.48 -3.68 -10.83
CA ASN A 36 -8.93 -2.33 -10.80
C ASN A 36 -10.08 -1.31 -10.97
N HIS A 37 -9.94 -0.17 -10.31
CA HIS A 37 -10.81 0.97 -10.53
C HIS A 37 -10.28 1.79 -11.70
N MET A 38 -11.08 1.93 -12.76
CA MET A 38 -10.78 2.82 -13.89
C MET A 38 -11.53 4.15 -13.71
N GLU A 39 -10.78 5.24 -13.56
CA GLU A 39 -11.35 6.59 -13.56
C GLU A 39 -11.63 7.04 -15.01
N PRO A 40 -12.82 7.59 -15.32
CA PRO A 40 -13.10 8.16 -16.64
C PRO A 40 -12.09 9.25 -17.02
N GLY A 41 -11.43 9.10 -18.18
CA GLY A 41 -10.42 10.04 -18.67
C GLY A 41 -8.96 9.66 -18.40
N ALA A 42 -8.68 8.55 -17.70
CA ALA A 42 -7.33 8.02 -17.59
C ALA A 42 -6.87 7.40 -18.93
N HIS A 43 -5.76 7.90 -19.48
CA HIS A 43 -5.15 7.39 -20.72
C HIS A 43 -4.72 5.93 -20.55
N ILE A 44 -5.59 4.98 -20.89
CA ILE A 44 -5.13 3.64 -21.28
C ILE A 44 -4.41 3.86 -22.61
N SER A 45 -3.16 3.39 -22.72
CA SER A 45 -2.37 3.46 -23.96
C SER A 45 -2.94 2.54 -25.05
N ALA A 46 -4.21 2.73 -25.41
CA ALA A 46 -4.77 2.18 -26.63
C ALA A 46 -4.25 3.03 -27.78
N LYS A 47 -3.60 2.39 -28.75
CA LYS A 47 -3.00 3.02 -29.94
C LYS A 47 -3.96 3.94 -30.71
N ASP A 48 -5.26 3.83 -30.46
CA ASP A 48 -6.31 4.54 -31.21
C ASP A 48 -7.22 5.44 -30.35
N ASN A 49 -6.85 5.79 -29.11
CA ASN A 49 -7.59 6.75 -28.25
C ASN A 49 -9.13 6.57 -28.26
N VAL A 50 -9.58 5.31 -28.31
CA VAL A 50 -11.02 5.05 -28.27
C VAL A 50 -11.47 5.28 -26.83
N VAL A 51 -12.36 6.25 -26.62
CA VAL A 51 -13.06 6.52 -25.35
C VAL A 51 -14.10 5.41 -25.10
N LYS A 52 -13.71 4.15 -25.26
CA LYS A 52 -14.56 3.00 -24.95
C LYS A 52 -13.95 2.30 -23.76
N HIS A 53 -14.69 2.31 -22.67
CA HIS A 53 -14.39 1.56 -21.47
C HIS A 53 -14.55 0.06 -21.77
N ASP A 54 -13.51 -0.59 -22.27
CA ASP A 54 -13.49 -2.04 -22.35
C ASP A 54 -13.21 -2.60 -20.95
N LYS A 55 -14.10 -3.47 -20.48
CA LYS A 55 -13.98 -4.11 -19.17
C LYS A 55 -12.72 -4.94 -19.07
N THR A 56 -12.23 -5.48 -20.17
CA THR A 56 -11.00 -6.28 -20.21
C THR A 56 -9.75 -5.50 -19.81
N ASP A 57 -9.78 -4.16 -19.90
CA ASP A 57 -8.62 -3.33 -19.64
C ASP A 57 -8.41 -3.03 -18.14
N PHE A 58 -9.43 -3.27 -17.31
CA PHE A 58 -9.39 -2.97 -15.88
C PHE A 58 -9.94 -4.08 -14.98
N GLU A 59 -10.68 -5.04 -15.52
CA GLU A 59 -11.09 -6.23 -14.78
C GLU A 59 -9.97 -7.28 -14.77
N VAL A 60 -9.76 -7.87 -13.61
CA VAL A 60 -8.90 -9.05 -13.43
C VAL A 60 -9.78 -10.21 -12.96
N PRO A 61 -9.40 -11.47 -13.23
CA PRO A 61 -10.14 -12.61 -12.74
C PRO A 61 -10.34 -12.53 -11.23
N LEU A 62 -11.58 -12.61 -10.76
CA LEU A 62 -11.86 -12.58 -9.32
C LEU A 62 -11.70 -13.98 -8.73
N LEU A 63 -11.04 -14.08 -7.58
CA LEU A 63 -10.91 -15.33 -6.85
C LEU A 63 -12.31 -15.80 -6.39
N LYS A 64 -12.72 -16.99 -6.84
CA LYS A 64 -14.05 -17.55 -6.55
C LYS A 64 -14.05 -18.56 -5.40
N GLU A 65 -12.89 -19.12 -5.09
CA GLU A 65 -12.71 -20.14 -4.06
C GLU A 65 -12.11 -19.55 -2.78
N ASP A 66 -12.20 -20.29 -1.66
CA ASP A 66 -11.62 -19.86 -0.39
C ASP A 66 -10.09 -19.81 -0.51
N PHE A 67 -9.50 -18.62 -0.38
CA PHE A 67 -8.07 -18.42 -0.54
C PHE A 67 -7.20 -19.28 0.40
N ARG A 68 -7.76 -19.76 1.51
CA ARG A 68 -7.05 -20.62 2.47
C ARG A 68 -6.60 -21.92 1.82
N SER A 69 -7.27 -22.40 0.76
CA SER A 69 -6.85 -23.58 -0.01
C SER A 69 -5.46 -23.42 -0.64
N PHE A 70 -5.04 -22.17 -0.92
CA PHE A 70 -3.71 -21.86 -1.47
C PHE A 70 -2.62 -21.70 -0.41
N LEU A 71 -2.98 -21.75 0.87
CA LEU A 71 -2.02 -21.58 1.96
C LEU A 71 -1.49 -22.93 2.43
N PRO A 72 -0.18 -23.04 2.73
CA PRO A 72 0.36 -24.23 3.37
C PRO A 72 -0.40 -24.54 4.67
N ASN A 73 -0.98 -25.73 4.77
CA ASN A 73 -1.81 -26.16 5.90
C ASN A 73 -3.01 -25.23 6.20
N GLY A 74 -3.52 -24.49 5.20
CA GLY A 74 -4.65 -23.57 5.37
C GLY A 74 -4.34 -22.35 6.25
N LYS A 75 -3.06 -22.04 6.51
CA LYS A 75 -2.65 -20.96 7.41
C LYS A 75 -1.55 -20.11 6.80
N PHE A 76 -1.59 -18.82 7.09
CA PHE A 76 -0.48 -17.95 6.74
C PHE A 76 0.77 -18.33 7.55
N PRO A 77 1.96 -18.35 6.92
CA PRO A 77 3.19 -18.41 7.69
C PRO A 77 3.33 -17.17 8.58
N PRO A 78 4.12 -17.23 9.67
CA PRO A 78 4.44 -16.06 10.46
C PRO A 78 4.97 -14.93 9.59
N ALA A 79 4.54 -13.69 9.85
CA ALA A 79 4.94 -12.51 9.05
C ALA A 79 6.47 -12.34 8.97
N SER A 80 7.19 -12.76 10.01
CA SER A 80 8.67 -12.73 10.05
C SER A 80 9.34 -13.68 9.06
N LYS A 81 8.62 -14.66 8.51
CA LYS A 81 9.11 -15.61 7.50
C LYS A 81 8.71 -15.23 6.07
N LEU A 82 7.90 -14.18 5.90
CA LEU A 82 7.50 -13.71 4.58
C LEU A 82 8.62 -12.87 3.96
N PRO A 83 8.98 -13.11 2.69
CA PRO A 83 9.87 -12.22 1.98
C PRO A 83 9.22 -10.84 1.83
N SER A 84 10.02 -9.79 1.87
CA SER A 84 9.58 -8.42 1.61
C SER A 84 10.42 -7.82 0.48
N LEU A 85 9.78 -6.94 -0.28
CA LEU A 85 10.40 -6.23 -1.39
C LEU A 85 10.34 -4.73 -1.10
N ASN A 86 11.35 -3.98 -1.53
CA ASN A 86 11.32 -2.52 -1.49
C ASN A 86 10.62 -1.96 -2.75
N LEU A 87 10.52 -0.64 -2.84
CA LEU A 87 9.92 0.06 -3.99
C LEU A 87 10.67 -0.17 -5.33
N PHE A 88 11.87 -0.72 -5.28
CA PHE A 88 12.70 -1.08 -6.44
C PHE A 88 12.67 -2.59 -6.73
N ASN A 89 11.72 -3.32 -6.13
CA ASN A 89 11.56 -4.76 -6.29
C ASN A 89 12.78 -5.59 -5.84
N GLN A 90 13.56 -5.07 -4.88
CA GLN A 90 14.72 -5.76 -4.33
C GLN A 90 14.36 -6.45 -3.01
N PRO A 91 14.87 -7.66 -2.73
CA PRO A 91 14.67 -8.35 -1.46
C PRO A 91 15.21 -7.52 -0.29
N VAL A 92 14.43 -7.43 0.79
CA VAL A 92 14.77 -6.65 1.97
C VAL A 92 14.13 -7.28 3.21
N SER A 93 14.78 -7.11 4.37
CA SER A 93 14.20 -7.53 5.66
C SER A 93 13.26 -6.47 6.24
N LEU A 94 12.24 -6.89 7.00
CA LEU A 94 11.37 -5.98 7.75
C LEU A 94 12.16 -5.03 8.67
N LYS A 95 13.25 -5.52 9.27
CA LYS A 95 14.16 -4.70 10.08
C LYS A 95 14.81 -3.60 9.23
N GLY A 96 15.26 -3.94 8.03
CA GLY A 96 15.83 -2.98 7.08
C GLY A 96 14.83 -1.91 6.64
N LEU A 97 13.58 -2.29 6.35
CA LEU A 97 12.51 -1.35 6.01
C LEU A 97 12.21 -0.38 7.16
N LYS A 98 12.10 -0.90 8.39
CA LYS A 98 11.89 -0.05 9.58
C LYS A 98 13.04 0.91 9.83
N ALA A 99 14.28 0.46 9.67
CA ALA A 99 15.45 1.32 9.84
C ALA A 99 15.51 2.43 8.78
N ALA A 100 15.21 2.11 7.52
CA ALA A 100 15.16 3.09 6.43
C ALA A 100 14.04 4.12 6.66
N GLY A 101 12.85 3.65 7.07
CA GLY A 101 11.71 4.50 7.42
C GLY A 101 12.01 5.41 8.61
N ALA A 102 12.58 4.88 9.70
CA ALA A 102 12.92 5.65 10.90
C ALA A 102 13.95 6.74 10.61
N LYS A 103 14.97 6.46 9.78
CA LYS A 103 15.97 7.45 9.38
C LYS A 103 15.34 8.67 8.69
N LEU A 104 14.43 8.44 7.75
CA LEU A 104 13.72 9.53 7.05
C LEU A 104 12.59 10.12 7.92
N GLY A 105 11.98 9.29 8.76
CA GLY A 105 10.94 9.67 9.70
C GLY A 105 11.40 10.70 10.71
N GLN A 106 12.67 10.64 11.16
CA GLN A 106 13.24 11.67 12.04
C GLN A 106 13.27 13.07 11.40
N ASP A 107 13.44 13.14 10.08
CA ASP A 107 13.48 14.40 9.35
C ASP A 107 12.08 14.99 9.10
N VAL A 108 11.03 14.15 9.15
CA VAL A 108 9.66 14.51 8.75
C VAL A 108 8.67 14.52 9.92
N LEU A 109 8.83 13.60 10.87
CA LEU A 109 7.96 13.36 12.02
C LEU A 109 8.75 13.62 13.31
N ARG A 110 8.40 14.69 14.02
CA ARG A 110 9.10 15.12 15.25
C ARG A 110 8.75 14.29 16.50
N CYS A 111 7.77 13.40 16.41
CA CYS A 111 7.30 12.59 17.54
C CYS A 111 8.22 11.40 17.81
N ASP A 112 8.31 10.99 19.08
CA ASP A 112 9.02 9.76 19.43
C ASP A 112 8.29 8.54 18.85
N GLN A 113 8.84 7.93 17.80
CA GLN A 113 8.23 6.78 17.14
C GLN A 113 8.05 5.55 18.05
N ALA A 114 8.74 5.49 19.19
CA ALA A 114 8.64 4.37 20.12
C ALA A 114 7.47 4.50 21.10
N THR A 115 7.05 5.72 21.42
CA THR A 115 6.07 5.98 22.49
C THR A 115 4.94 6.91 22.08
N GLU A 116 5.02 7.52 20.90
CA GLU A 116 4.12 8.58 20.45
C GLU A 116 3.64 8.38 19.02
N ILE A 117 2.42 8.84 18.76
CA ILE A 117 1.80 8.94 17.43
C ILE A 117 1.44 10.40 17.14
N VAL A 118 1.54 10.80 15.88
CA VAL A 118 1.06 12.12 15.44
C VAL A 118 -0.47 12.14 15.51
N SER A 119 -1.01 12.95 16.40
CA SER A 119 -2.41 13.35 16.40
C SER A 119 -2.64 14.40 15.33
N VAL A 120 -3.66 14.21 14.51
CA VAL A 120 -4.08 15.18 13.48
C VAL A 120 -5.27 16.00 13.99
N ASP A 121 -5.35 17.24 13.54
CA ASP A 121 -6.55 18.04 13.68
C ASP A 121 -7.67 17.48 12.78
N HIS A 122 -8.86 17.26 13.33
CA HIS A 122 -9.93 16.56 12.63
C HIS A 122 -10.63 17.41 11.55
N GLU A 123 -10.52 18.74 11.62
CA GLU A 123 -11.13 19.64 10.65
C GLU A 123 -10.17 19.91 9.48
N THR A 124 -8.89 20.11 9.78
CA THR A 124 -7.87 20.52 8.80
C THR A 124 -7.00 19.37 8.29
N GLY A 125 -6.94 18.24 9.01
CA GLY A 125 -6.07 17.11 8.71
C GLY A 125 -4.58 17.36 8.97
N LEU A 126 -4.22 18.53 9.50
CA LEU A 126 -2.83 18.89 9.77
C LEU A 126 -2.32 18.24 11.06
N PRO A 127 -1.02 17.92 11.16
CA PRO A 127 -0.40 17.48 12.41
C PRO A 127 -0.62 18.51 13.52
N LYS A 128 -1.20 18.09 14.65
CA LYS A 128 -1.50 18.97 15.79
C LYS A 128 -0.50 18.78 16.92
N GLN A 129 -0.32 17.53 17.38
CA GLN A 129 0.56 17.20 18.50
C GLN A 129 0.98 15.73 18.49
N CYS A 130 2.03 15.40 19.23
CA CYS A 130 2.40 14.01 19.53
C CYS A 130 1.53 13.51 20.70
N ALA A 131 0.88 12.37 20.52
CA ALA A 131 0.06 11.72 21.54
C ALA A 131 0.70 10.39 21.92
N LYS A 132 0.82 10.10 23.22
CA LYS A 132 1.33 8.81 23.69
C LYS A 132 0.28 7.72 23.52
N PHE A 133 0.73 6.50 23.20
CA PHE A 133 -0.12 5.31 23.16
C PHE A 133 0.18 4.35 24.30
#